data_AF-A0A9Q0BJ95-F1
#
_entry.id   AF-A0A9Q0BJ95-F1
#
_cell.length_a   1.000
_cell.length_b   1.000
_cell.length_c   1.000
_cell.angle_alpha   90.00
_cell.angle_beta   90.00
_cell.angle_gamma   90.00
#
_symmetry.space_group_name_H-M   'P 1'
#
loop_
_entity.id
_entity.type
_entity.pdbx_description
1 polymer ?
#
loop_
_entity_poly.entity_id
_entity_poly.type
_entity_poly.pdbx_seq_one_letter_code
_entity_poly.pdbx_strand_id
1 'polypeptide(L)' 'MWRQSTMLAALLVALLAGSVECKGNTPPRITKQPTPGELLFKVAQQNKESDNPFIIECEADGQPEPE' A
#
# COMPACT_ATOMS: atom_id res chain seq x y z
N MET A 1 -31.21 -5.18 -41.47
CA MET A 1 -31.36 -5.64 -40.07
C MET A 1 -30.04 -6.17 -39.48
N TRP A 2 -29.34 -7.10 -40.14
CA TRP A 2 -28.06 -7.67 -39.66
C TRP A 2 -26.98 -6.62 -39.29
N ARG A 3 -26.77 -5.63 -40.17
CA ARG A 3 -25.75 -4.58 -39.98
C ARG A 3 -26.02 -3.67 -38.77
N GLN A 4 -27.29 -3.51 -38.39
CA GLN A 4 -27.68 -2.71 -37.23
C GLN A 4 -27.47 -3.50 -35.94
N SER A 5 -27.82 -4.79 -35.93
CA SER A 5 -27.54 -5.67 -34.80
C SER A 5 -26.06 -5.81 -34.51
N THR A 6 -25.20 -5.89 -35.53
CA THR A 6 -23.73 -5.95 -35.33
C THR A 6 -23.17 -4.65 -34.76
N MET A 7 -23.69 -3.49 -35.19
CA MET A 7 -23.27 -2.19 -34.66
C MET A 7 -23.65 -2.02 -33.19
N LEU A 8 -24.89 -2.38 -32.83
CA LEU A 8 -25.37 -2.32 -31.45
C LEU A 8 -24.58 -3.26 -30.53
N ALA A 9 -24.28 -4.47 -31.00
CA ALA A 9 -23.48 -5.43 -30.26
C ALA A 9 -22.04 -4.91 -30.02
N ALA A 10 -21.40 -4.31 -31.02
CA ALA A 10 -20.06 -3.73 -30.88
C ALA A 10 -20.04 -2.56 -29.88
N LEU A 11 -21.08 -1.71 -29.89
CA LEU A 11 -21.23 -0.60 -28.97
C LEU A 11 -21.41 -1.08 -27.52
N LEU A 12 -22.22 -2.12 -27.32
CA LEU A 12 -22.40 -2.78 -26.02
C LEU A 12 -21.10 -3.38 -25.49
N VAL A 13 -20.30 -4.03 -26.35
CA VAL A 13 -19.00 -4.59 -25.97
C VAL A 13 -18.00 -3.49 -25.59
N ALA A 14 -17.98 -2.37 -26.32
CA ALA A 14 -17.12 -1.24 -26.00
C ALA A 14 -17.49 -0.56 -24.66
N LEU A 15 -18.79 -0.49 -24.34
CA LEU A 15 -19.29 0.02 -23.05
C LEU A 15 -18.97 -0.90 -21.87
N LEU A 16 -18.84 -2.21 -22.11
CA LEU A 16 -18.47 -3.20 -21.10
C LEU A 16 -16.95 -3.37 -20.92
N ALA A 17 -16.14 -2.85 -21.85
CA ALA A 17 -14.69 -2.82 -21.72
C ALA A 17 -14.31 -1.75 -20.67
N GLY A 18 -14.12 -2.18 -19.43
CA GLY A 18 -13.75 -1.31 -18.31
C GLY A 18 -12.44 -0.56 -18.53
N SER A 19 -12.30 0.56 -17.83
CA SER A 19 -11.07 1.37 -17.80
C SER A 19 -9.92 0.58 -17.16
N VAL A 20 -8.77 0.52 -17.83
CA VAL A 20 -7.52 0.06 -17.20
C VAL A 20 -7.03 1.15 -16.26
N GLU A 21 -7.10 0.90 -14.95
CA GLU A 21 -6.48 1.75 -13.94
C GLU A 21 -4.95 1.61 -14.02
N CYS A 22 -4.30 2.59 -14.65
CA CYS A 22 -2.85 2.69 -14.62
C CYS A 22 -2.45 3.27 -13.25
N LYS A 23 -2.26 2.39 -12.27
CA LYS A 23 -1.73 2.77 -10.95
C LYS A 23 -0.27 3.19 -11.18
N GLY A 24 -0.05 4.50 -11.28
CA GLY A 24 1.26 5.07 -11.60
C GLY A 24 2.32 4.61 -10.61
N ASN A 25 3.57 4.53 -11.06
CA ASN A 25 4.69 4.23 -10.18
C ASN A 25 4.86 5.40 -9.21
N THR A 26 4.83 5.11 -7.92
CA THR A 26 5.04 6.11 -6.86
C THR A 26 6.16 5.66 -5.96
N PRO A 27 7.09 6.56 -5.59
CA PRO A 27 8.16 6.23 -4.66
C PRO A 27 7.57 5.84 -3.30
N PRO A 28 8.28 5.00 -2.52
CA PRO A 28 7.84 4.64 -1.18
C PRO A 28 7.82 5.87 -0.27
N ARG A 29 6.80 5.98 0.57
CA ARG A 29 6.66 7.01 1.60
C ARG A 29 6.29 6.37 2.93
N ILE A 30 6.93 6.83 4.01
CA ILE A 30 6.68 6.32 5.36
C ILE A 30 5.30 6.82 5.82
N THR A 31 4.45 5.89 6.23
CA THR A 31 3.08 6.16 6.73
C THR A 31 2.99 5.97 8.24
N LYS A 32 3.78 5.07 8.82
CA LYS A 32 3.93 4.93 10.27
C LYS A 32 5.40 4.75 10.62
N GLN A 33 5.81 5.45 11.67
CA GLN A 33 7.11 5.35 12.29
C GLN A 33 6.97 5.75 13.76
N PRO A 34 7.93 5.42 14.63
CA PRO A 34 7.92 5.89 15.99
C PRO A 34 8.00 7.42 16.05
N THR A 35 7.55 7.99 17.16
CA THR A 35 7.60 9.44 17.33
C THR A 35 9.07 9.88 17.38
N PRO A 36 9.47 10.91 16.61
CA PRO A 36 10.83 11.43 16.69
C PRO A 36 11.17 11.84 18.13
N GLY A 37 12.27 11.30 18.68
CA GLY A 37 12.72 11.58 20.04
C GLY A 37 12.13 10.66 21.12
N GLU A 38 11.29 9.70 20.75
CA GLU A 38 10.84 8.65 21.66
C GLU A 38 11.99 7.71 22.03
N LEU A 39 12.10 7.36 23.32
CA LEU A 39 13.07 6.37 23.79
C LEU A 39 12.56 4.98 23.38
N LEU A 40 12.99 4.49 22.21
CA LEU A 40 12.51 3.24 21.63
C LEU A 40 12.96 2.00 22.41
N PHE A 41 14.06 2.11 23.16
CA PHE A 41 14.60 1.00 23.92
C PHE A 41 15.37 1.45 25.15
N LYS A 42 15.37 0.61 26.18
CA LYS A 42 16.16 0.80 27.38
C LYS A 42 17.01 -0.45 27.60
N VAL A 43 18.32 -0.26 27.66
CA VAL A 43 19.25 -1.34 28.05
C VAL A 43 19.13 -1.51 29.56
N ALA A 44 18.83 -2.73 30.02
CA ALA A 44 18.75 -3.05 31.44
C ALA A 44 20.11 -2.75 32.10
N GLN A 45 20.13 -1.83 33.08
CA GLN A 45 21.38 -1.45 33.75
C GLN A 45 21.73 -2.36 34.94
N GLN A 46 20.76 -3.14 35.43
CA GLN A 46 20.91 -4.10 36.52
C GLN A 46 20.09 -5.36 36.22
N ASN A 47 20.55 -6.52 36.70
CA ASN A 47 19.87 -7.83 36.59
C ASN A 47 18.44 -7.91 37.20
N LYS A 48 17.83 -6.78 37.57
CA LYS A 48 16.47 -6.64 38.10
C LYS A 48 15.52 -5.82 37.21
N GLU A 49 16.01 -5.18 36.16
CA GLU A 49 15.13 -4.59 35.14
C GLU A 49 14.73 -5.70 34.17
N SER A 50 13.42 -5.92 33.96
CA SER A 50 12.99 -6.92 32.98
C SER A 50 13.35 -6.43 31.58
N ASP A 51 13.88 -7.33 30.76
CA ASP A 51 13.91 -7.13 29.31
C ASP A 51 12.47 -6.96 28.84
N ASN A 52 12.05 -5.72 28.60
CA ASN A 52 10.78 -5.42 27.96
C ASN A 52 11.03 -5.39 26.46
N PRO A 53 10.72 -6.48 25.73
CA PRO A 53 10.80 -6.45 24.28
C PRO A 53 9.87 -5.38 23.75
N PHE A 54 10.36 -4.57 22.83
CA PHE A 54 9.61 -3.52 22.14
C PHE A 54 9.60 -3.83 20.64
N ILE A 55 8.58 -3.34 19.95
CA ILE A 55 8.45 -3.45 18.50
C ILE A 55 8.67 -2.05 17.93
N ILE A 56 9.59 -1.90 16.98
CA ILE A 56 9.73 -0.68 16.20
C ILE A 56 8.81 -0.82 14.99
N GLU A 57 7.72 -0.07 14.97
CA GLU A 57 6.79 -0.05 13.85
C GLU A 57 7.35 0.79 12.70
N CYS A 58 7.32 0.25 11.49
CA CYS A 58 7.61 0.98 10.25
C CYS A 58 6.63 0.51 9.18
N GLU A 59 5.80 1.41 8.68
CA GLU A 59 4.91 1.14 7.55
C GLU A 59 5.21 2.14 6.44
N ALA A 60 5.18 1.67 5.19
CA ALA A 60 5.37 2.49 4.01
C ALA A 60 4.31 2.19 2.94
N ASP A 61 3.93 3.21 2.18
CA ASP A 61 3.09 3.09 0.98
C ASP A 61 3.91 3.39 -0.28
N GLY A 62 3.59 2.75 -1.41
CA GLY A 62 4.33 2.92 -2.66
C GLY A 62 3.76 2.07 -3.78
N GLN A 63 4.22 2.31 -5.01
CA GLN A 63 3.95 1.41 -6.14
C GLN A 63 5.23 1.22 -6.98
N PRO A 64 5.83 0.01 -7.05
CA PRO A 64 5.38 -1.26 -6.45
C PRO A 64 5.29 -1.23 -4.92
N GLU A 65 4.61 -2.22 -4.33
CA GLU A 65 4.53 -2.39 -2.88
C GLU A 65 5.95 -2.47 -2.28
N PRO A 66 6.25 -1.72 -1.20
CA PRO A 66 7.55 -1.75 -0.54
C PRO A 66 7.89 -3.14 0.05
N GLU A 67 9.17 -3.46 0.17
CA GLU A 67 9.67 -4.69 0.84
C GLU A 67 9.48 -4.69 2.36
#